data_AF-A0A7G3AM60-F1
#
_entry.id   AF-A0A7G3AM60-F1
#
_cell.length_a   1.000
_cell.length_b   1.000
_cell.length_c   1.000
_cell.angle_alpha   90.00
_cell.angle_beta   90.00
_cell.angle_gamma   90.00
#
_symmetry.space_group_name_H-M   'P 1'
#
loop_
_entity.id
_entity.type
_entity.pdbx_description
1 polymer ?
#
loop_
_entity_poly.entity_id
_entity_poly.type
_entity_poly.pdbx_seq_one_letter_code
_entity_poly.pdbx_strand_id
1 'polypeptide(L)'
;MKITVILFTGFTIALVSSAVLKKNGETIEEEEVRAEQRLREINEELDRRKNINTVAAWAYASNITEVNLKNMNDVSVETAKYYKELASELKGFNAKEYKSEDLKRQIKKLSKLGYSALPSEKYKELLEAITWMESNYAKVKVC
;
A
#
# COMPACT_ATOMS: atom_id res chain seq x y z
N MET A 1 -17.38 23.84 -40.77
CA MET A 1 -17.45 23.22 -39.43
C MET A 1 -16.07 22.71 -39.05
N LYS A 2 -15.36 23.41 -38.16
CA LYS A 2 -14.10 22.95 -37.56
C LYS A 2 -14.42 22.53 -36.13
N ILE A 3 -14.30 21.24 -35.83
CA ILE A 3 -14.46 20.72 -34.48
C ILE A 3 -13.10 20.81 -33.82
N THR A 4 -12.93 21.80 -32.94
CA THR A 4 -11.74 21.95 -32.12
C THR A 4 -11.83 20.97 -30.97
N VAL A 5 -11.05 19.88 -31.03
CA VAL A 5 -10.88 18.94 -29.91
C VAL A 5 -9.92 19.59 -28.91
N ILE A 6 -10.46 20.04 -27.78
CA ILE A 6 -9.64 20.51 -26.65
C ILE A 6 -9.11 19.26 -25.95
N LEU A 7 -7.84 18.95 -26.19
CA LEU A 7 -7.04 18.01 -25.41
C LEU A 7 -6.89 18.56 -23.98
N PHE A 8 -7.77 18.13 -23.07
CA PHE A 8 -7.45 18.18 -21.64
C PHE A 8 -6.35 17.13 -21.40
N THR A 9 -5.10 17.55 -21.58
CA THR A 9 -3.95 16.79 -21.13
C THR A 9 -4.10 16.56 -19.64
N GLY A 10 -4.21 15.28 -19.29
CA GLY A 10 -4.41 14.80 -17.94
C GLY A 10 -3.48 15.50 -16.97
N PHE A 11 -4.06 16.34 -16.13
CA PHE A 11 -3.46 16.69 -14.85
C PHE A 11 -3.43 15.38 -14.07
N THR A 12 -2.29 14.68 -14.11
CA THR A 12 -2.01 13.63 -13.14
C THR A 12 -1.99 14.34 -11.80
N ILE A 13 -3.14 14.36 -11.14
CA ILE A 13 -3.25 14.76 -9.75
C ILE A 13 -2.40 13.73 -9.02
N ALA A 14 -1.15 14.09 -8.76
CA ALA A 14 -0.48 13.62 -7.57
C ALA A 14 -1.44 14.02 -6.44
N LEU A 15 -2.25 13.06 -5.98
CA LEU A 15 -2.95 13.14 -4.72
C LEU A 15 -1.86 13.08 -3.65
N VAL A 16 -1.07 14.15 -3.56
CA VAL A 16 -0.44 14.54 -2.31
C VAL A 16 -1.65 14.84 -1.44
N SER A 17 -2.10 13.83 -0.70
CA SER A 17 -3.19 13.95 0.24
C SER A 17 -2.95 15.24 1.02
N SER A 18 -3.93 16.14 1.02
CA SER A 18 -3.87 17.42 1.73
C SER A 18 -3.54 17.24 3.23
N ALA A 19 -3.65 16.01 3.75
CA ALA A 19 -3.18 15.60 5.05
C ALA A 19 -1.66 15.63 5.25
N VAL A 20 -0.84 15.64 4.19
CA VAL A 20 0.64 15.62 4.28
C VAL A 20 1.25 17.02 4.37
N LEU A 21 0.56 18.06 3.89
CA LEU A 21 1.11 19.42 3.88
C LEU A 21 1.12 19.98 5.29
N LYS A 22 2.31 20.00 5.92
CA LYS A 22 2.53 20.73 7.17
C LYS A 22 2.03 22.17 7.00
N LYS A 23 1.09 22.59 7.84
CA LYS A 23 0.62 23.97 7.81
C LYS A 23 1.69 24.86 8.43
N ASN A 24 1.99 26.01 7.80
CA ASN A 24 2.95 26.96 8.35
C ASN A 24 2.46 27.45 9.72
N GLY A 25 3.28 27.26 10.76
CA GLY A 25 2.93 27.62 12.14
C GLY A 25 2.10 26.60 12.91
N GLU A 26 1.86 25.41 12.35
CA GLU A 26 1.14 24.32 13.04
C GLU A 26 1.89 23.84 14.29
N THR A 27 1.16 23.74 15.39
CA THR A 27 1.64 23.19 16.66
C THR A 27 1.70 21.66 16.63
N ILE A 28 2.43 21.04 17.57
CA ILE A 28 2.49 19.57 17.65
C ILE A 28 1.12 18.98 17.97
N GLU A 29 0.33 19.62 18.82
CA GLU A 29 -1.03 19.18 19.16
C GLU A 29 -1.96 19.20 17.95
N GLU A 30 -1.91 20.24 17.11
CA GLU A 30 -2.70 20.31 15.87
C GLU A 30 -2.26 19.26 14.84
N GLU A 31 -0.95 19.05 14.72
CA GLU A 31 -0.39 18.00 13.87
C GLU A 31 -0.83 16.60 14.33
N GLU A 32 -0.85 16.37 15.65
CA GLU A 32 -1.28 15.11 16.25
C GLU A 32 -2.76 14.81 15.95
N VAL A 33 -3.65 15.80 16.10
CA VAL A 33 -5.08 15.66 15.75
C VAL A 33 -5.25 15.36 14.26
N ARG A 34 -4.48 16.01 13.40
CA ARG A 34 -4.50 15.76 11.95
C ARG A 34 -3.99 14.36 11.61
N ALA A 35 -2.91 13.91 12.25
CA ALA A 35 -2.38 12.56 12.07
C ALA A 35 -3.38 11.50 12.55
N GLU A 36 -4.10 11.74 13.64
CA GLU A 36 -5.13 10.85 14.15
C GLU A 36 -6.30 10.71 13.15
N GLN A 37 -6.78 11.83 12.60
CA GLN A 37 -7.82 11.82 11.57
C GLN A 37 -7.33 11.08 10.32
N ARG A 38 -6.11 11.37 9.87
CA ARG A 38 -5.55 10.72 8.70
C ARG A 38 -5.40 9.21 8.91
N LEU A 39 -5.01 8.79 10.11
CA LEU A 39 -4.88 7.38 10.44
C LEU A 39 -6.22 6.63 10.41
N ARG A 40 -7.33 7.27 10.80
CA ARG A 40 -8.68 6.68 10.63
C ARG A 40 -9.00 6.38 9.17
N GLU A 41 -8.75 7.34 8.29
CA GLU A 41 -8.96 7.17 6.84
C GLU A 41 -8.05 6.09 6.25
N ILE A 42 -6.79 6.03 6.70
CA ILE A 42 -5.84 4.99 6.32
C ILE A 42 -6.36 3.61 6.71
N ASN A 43 -6.90 3.46 7.93
CA ASN A 43 -7.42 2.19 8.41
C ASN A 43 -8.58 1.69 7.54
N GLU A 44 -9.55 2.55 7.20
CA GLU A 44 -10.66 2.18 6.31
C GLU A 44 -10.18 1.74 4.91
N GLU A 45 -9.18 2.42 4.36
CA GLU A 45 -8.60 2.05 3.07
C GLU A 45 -7.80 0.74 3.16
N LEU A 46 -7.07 0.54 4.25
CA LEU A 46 -6.33 -0.70 4.50
C LEU A 46 -7.25 -1.89 4.67
N ASP A 47 -8.41 -1.74 5.32
CA ASP A 47 -9.39 -2.82 5.45
C ASP A 47 -9.89 -3.30 4.08
N ARG A 48 -10.26 -2.36 3.20
CA ARG A 48 -10.67 -2.66 1.82
C ARG A 48 -9.56 -3.37 1.05
N ARG A 49 -8.33 -2.83 1.07
CA ARG A 49 -7.19 -3.41 0.35
C ARG A 49 -6.80 -4.78 0.90
N LYS A 50 -6.85 -4.94 2.21
CA LYS A 50 -6.53 -6.21 2.88
C LYS A 50 -7.50 -7.29 2.46
N ASN A 51 -8.79 -6.98 2.37
CA ASN A 51 -9.79 -7.90 1.82
C ASN A 51 -9.45 -8.30 0.38
N ILE A 52 -9.22 -7.34 -0.52
CA ILE A 52 -8.90 -7.62 -1.93
C ILE A 52 -7.66 -8.51 -2.05
N ASN A 53 -6.59 -8.17 -1.33
CA ASN A 53 -5.34 -8.94 -1.32
C ASN A 53 -5.55 -10.36 -0.80
N THR A 54 -6.28 -10.51 0.31
CA THR A 54 -6.57 -11.81 0.92
C THR A 54 -7.42 -12.69 0.01
N VAL A 55 -8.43 -12.13 -0.64
CA VAL A 55 -9.29 -12.86 -1.59
C VAL A 55 -8.50 -13.31 -2.82
N ALA A 56 -7.62 -12.46 -3.37
CA ALA A 56 -6.78 -12.83 -4.50
C ALA A 56 -5.77 -13.93 -4.14
N ALA A 57 -5.15 -13.84 -2.96
CA ALA A 57 -4.26 -14.89 -2.45
C ALA A 57 -5.00 -16.21 -2.21
N TRP A 58 -6.19 -16.15 -1.62
CA TRP A 58 -7.04 -17.32 -1.40
C TRP A 58 -7.44 -18.00 -2.72
N ALA A 59 -7.80 -17.23 -3.75
CA ALA A 59 -8.17 -17.77 -5.05
C ALA A 59 -7.03 -18.59 -5.69
N TYR A 60 -5.77 -18.14 -5.55
CA TYR A 60 -4.61 -18.91 -6.01
C TYR A 60 -4.35 -20.14 -5.13
N ALA A 61 -4.33 -19.97 -3.81
CA ALA A 61 -4.03 -21.06 -2.88
C ALA A 61 -5.05 -22.21 -2.94
N SER A 62 -6.33 -21.88 -3.16
CA SER A 62 -7.41 -22.88 -3.30
C SER A 62 -7.55 -23.45 -4.71
N ASN A 63 -6.98 -22.77 -5.72
CA ASN A 63 -7.02 -23.20 -7.12
C ASN A 63 -5.77 -22.72 -7.87
N ILE A 64 -4.72 -23.55 -7.87
CA ILE A 64 -3.39 -23.22 -8.40
C ILE A 64 -3.43 -23.22 -9.95
N THR A 65 -3.66 -22.04 -10.52
CA THR A 65 -3.68 -21.76 -11.97
C THR A 65 -2.89 -20.51 -12.30
N GLU A 66 -2.43 -20.37 -13.55
CA GLU A 66 -1.69 -19.19 -14.01
C GLU A 66 -2.52 -17.90 -13.94
N VAL A 67 -3.83 -17.99 -14.22
CA VAL A 67 -4.75 -16.84 -14.14
C VAL A 67 -4.87 -16.32 -12.71
N ASN A 68 -5.05 -17.22 -11.74
CA ASN A 68 -5.12 -16.83 -10.33
C ASN A 68 -3.78 -16.31 -9.81
N LEU A 69 -2.67 -16.90 -10.26
CA LEU A 69 -1.32 -16.42 -9.93
C LEU A 69 -1.11 -14.98 -10.43
N LYS A 70 -1.45 -14.71 -11.69
CA LYS A 70 -1.34 -13.37 -12.27
C LYS A 70 -2.17 -12.35 -11.49
N ASN A 71 -3.44 -12.67 -11.20
CA ASN A 71 -4.32 -11.79 -10.45
C ASN A 71 -3.77 -11.48 -9.03
N MET A 72 -3.31 -12.51 -8.30
CA MET A 72 -2.70 -12.33 -6.98
C MET A 72 -1.45 -11.45 -7.03
N ASN A 73 -0.58 -11.65 -8.04
CA ASN A 73 0.64 -10.85 -8.21
C ASN A 73 0.32 -9.39 -8.53
N ASP A 74 -0.62 -9.13 -9.45
CA ASP A 74 -1.02 -7.78 -9.82
C ASP A 74 -1.57 -7.01 -8.60
N VAL A 75 -2.46 -7.65 -7.83
CA VAL A 75 -2.99 -7.07 -6.58
C VAL A 75 -1.89 -6.81 -5.55
N SER A 76 -0.93 -7.72 -5.44
CA SER A 76 0.18 -7.59 -4.49
C SER A 76 1.11 -6.44 -4.85
N VAL A 77 1.43 -6.24 -6.14
CA VAL A 77 2.26 -5.13 -6.63
C VAL A 77 1.60 -3.78 -6.35
N GLU A 78 0.30 -3.65 -6.67
CA GLU A 78 -0.45 -2.41 -6.40
C GLU A 78 -0.58 -2.14 -4.90
N THR A 79 -0.76 -3.21 -4.10
CA THR A 79 -0.73 -3.10 -2.63
C THR A 79 0.63 -2.61 -2.13
N ALA A 80 1.73 -3.13 -2.65
CA ALA A 80 3.08 -2.73 -2.26
C ALA A 80 3.39 -1.27 -2.62
N LYS A 81 2.94 -0.79 -3.80
CA LYS A 81 2.99 0.63 -4.18
C LYS A 81 2.27 1.51 -3.16
N TYR A 82 1.04 1.16 -2.82
CA TYR A 82 0.26 1.91 -1.84
C TYR A 82 0.96 1.98 -0.47
N TYR A 83 1.53 0.87 0.01
CA TYR A 83 2.31 0.88 1.26
C TYR A 83 3.55 1.79 1.19
N LYS A 84 4.21 1.90 0.03
CA LYS A 84 5.33 2.85 -0.16
C LYS A 84 4.88 4.29 0.00
N GLU A 85 3.82 4.67 -0.68
CA GLU A 85 3.25 6.02 -0.63
C GLU A 85 2.80 6.35 0.80
N LEU A 86 2.07 5.42 1.42
CA LEU A 86 1.61 5.54 2.80
C LEU A 86 2.76 5.72 3.79
N ALA A 87 3.82 4.92 3.68
CA ALA A 87 4.97 5.06 4.57
C ALA A 87 5.72 6.38 4.35
N SER A 88 5.75 6.89 3.11
CA SER A 88 6.36 8.19 2.81
C SER A 88 5.55 9.32 3.44
N GLU A 89 4.22 9.28 3.30
CA GLU A 89 3.29 10.20 3.94
C GLU A 89 3.46 10.19 5.48
N LEU A 90 3.44 8.99 6.09
CA LEU A 90 3.48 8.85 7.54
C LEU A 90 4.82 9.25 8.16
N LYS A 91 5.92 9.18 7.40
CA LYS A 91 7.24 9.70 7.82
C LYS A 91 7.30 11.23 7.83
N GLY A 92 6.35 11.91 7.18
CA GLY A 92 6.25 13.37 7.21
C GLY A 92 5.77 13.92 8.55
N PHE A 93 5.08 13.10 9.34
CA PHE A 93 4.59 13.48 10.67
C PHE A 93 5.72 13.45 11.73
N ASN A 94 5.73 14.44 12.63
CA ASN A 94 6.65 14.45 13.76
C ASN A 94 6.16 13.60 14.94
N ALA A 95 5.84 12.33 14.66
CA ALA A 95 5.18 11.46 15.62
C ALA A 95 5.97 11.24 16.92
N LYS A 96 7.29 11.47 16.94
CA LYS A 96 8.10 11.33 18.16
C LYS A 96 7.64 12.25 19.29
N GLU A 97 7.12 13.42 18.93
CA GLU A 97 6.67 14.48 19.85
C GLU A 97 5.20 14.34 20.27
N TYR A 98 4.47 13.37 19.70
CA TYR A 98 3.06 13.16 20.04
C TYR A 98 2.90 12.65 21.48
N LYS A 99 1.78 13.05 22.10
CA LYS A 99 1.39 12.60 23.44
C LYS A 99 0.81 11.19 23.41
N SER A 100 0.10 10.83 22.36
CA SER A 100 -0.50 9.52 22.18
C SER A 100 0.53 8.46 21.78
N GLU A 101 0.92 7.63 22.73
CA GLU A 101 1.78 6.45 22.47
C GLU A 101 1.12 5.43 21.52
N ASP A 102 -0.21 5.40 21.49
CA ASP A 102 -0.95 4.55 20.56
C ASP A 102 -0.77 5.01 19.11
N LEU A 103 -0.97 6.30 18.86
CA LEU A 103 -0.79 6.91 17.54
C LEU A 103 0.67 6.74 17.06
N LYS A 104 1.64 6.94 17.96
CA LYS A 104 3.06 6.70 17.71
C LYS A 104 3.34 5.27 17.24
N ARG A 105 2.77 4.29 17.94
CA ARG A 105 2.94 2.88 17.62
C ARG A 105 2.37 2.56 16.24
N GLN A 106 1.19 3.07 15.91
CA GLN A 106 0.53 2.83 14.64
C GLN A 106 1.31 3.46 13.47
N ILE A 107 1.71 4.74 13.57
CA ILE A 107 2.52 5.44 12.56
C ILE A 107 3.87 4.72 12.35
N LYS A 108 4.52 4.31 13.44
CA LYS A 108 5.79 3.55 13.36
C LYS A 108 5.62 2.21 12.67
N LYS A 109 4.51 1.50 12.91
CA LYS A 109 4.22 0.20 12.29
C LYS A 109 3.98 0.37 10.79
N LEU A 110 3.14 1.31 10.40
CA LEU A 110 2.77 1.55 9.00
C LEU A 110 3.89 2.18 8.17
N SER A 111 4.82 2.90 8.80
CA SER A 111 6.02 3.45 8.15
C SER A 111 7.11 2.40 7.83
N LYS A 112 6.98 1.16 8.33
CA LYS A 112 7.92 0.07 8.04
C LYS A 112 7.46 -0.70 6.81
N LEU A 113 8.27 -0.66 5.75
CA LEU A 113 7.88 -1.18 4.43
C LEU A 113 8.01 -2.69 4.23
N GLY A 114 8.87 -3.39 4.98
CA GLY A 114 9.13 -4.81 4.73
C GLY A 114 9.54 -5.05 3.26
N TYR A 115 8.94 -6.05 2.60
CA TYR A 115 9.18 -6.34 1.18
C TYR A 115 8.72 -5.23 0.24
N SER A 116 7.74 -4.42 0.65
CA SER A 116 7.31 -3.24 -0.11
C SER A 116 8.42 -2.18 -0.19
N ALA A 117 9.60 -2.36 0.41
CA ALA A 117 10.76 -1.51 0.16
C ALA A 117 11.41 -1.79 -1.21
N LEU A 118 11.24 -2.98 -1.78
CA LEU A 118 11.86 -3.39 -3.03
C LEU A 118 11.29 -2.62 -4.24
N PRO A 119 12.09 -2.36 -5.29
CA PRO A 119 11.57 -1.92 -6.59
C PRO A 119 10.49 -2.88 -7.13
N SER A 120 9.55 -2.38 -7.94
CA SER A 120 8.39 -3.16 -8.44
C SER A 120 8.81 -4.48 -9.07
N GLU A 121 9.81 -4.47 -9.95
CA GLU A 121 10.31 -5.68 -10.61
C GLU A 121 10.89 -6.69 -9.62
N LYS A 122 11.65 -6.22 -8.62
CA LYS A 122 12.24 -7.09 -7.59
C LYS A 122 11.20 -7.63 -6.61
N TYR A 123 10.16 -6.86 -6.34
CA TYR A 123 9.03 -7.33 -5.55
C TYR A 123 8.26 -8.43 -6.31
N LYS A 124 8.03 -8.26 -7.61
CA LYS A 124 7.41 -9.27 -8.46
C LYS A 124 8.24 -10.55 -8.54
N GLU A 125 9.54 -10.43 -8.77
CA GLU A 125 10.49 -11.57 -8.76
C GLU A 125 10.45 -12.33 -7.43
N LEU A 126 10.39 -11.60 -6.30
CA LEU A 126 10.26 -12.23 -4.98
C LEU A 126 8.94 -13.01 -4.84
N LEU A 127 7.82 -12.44 -5.28
CA LEU A 127 6.52 -13.13 -5.25
C LEU A 127 6.51 -14.38 -6.13
N GLU A 128 7.08 -14.29 -7.33
CA GLU A 128 7.23 -15.44 -8.23
C GLU A 128 8.08 -16.54 -7.60
N ALA A 129 9.18 -16.20 -6.93
CA ALA A 129 10.00 -17.16 -6.22
C ALA A 129 9.26 -17.85 -5.06
N ILE A 130 8.56 -17.06 -4.22
CA ILE A 130 7.76 -17.60 -3.10
C ILE A 130 6.69 -18.56 -3.62
N THR A 131 5.91 -18.13 -4.61
CA THR A 131 4.81 -18.91 -5.17
C THR A 131 5.28 -20.16 -5.90
N TRP A 132 6.46 -20.11 -6.54
CA TRP A 132 7.09 -21.28 -7.14
C TRP A 132 7.49 -22.30 -6.07
N MET A 133 8.11 -21.87 -4.97
CA MET A 133 8.46 -22.75 -3.84
C MET A 133 7.21 -23.38 -3.21
N GLU A 134 6.17 -22.59 -2.94
CA GLU A 134 4.90 -23.05 -2.39
C GLU A 134 4.22 -24.06 -3.33
N SER A 135 4.16 -23.77 -4.62
CA SER A 135 3.55 -24.68 -5.60
C SER A 135 4.35 -25.97 -5.76
N ASN A 136 5.68 -25.94 -5.71
CA ASN A 136 6.50 -27.13 -5.81
C ASN A 136 6.27 -28.04 -4.59
N TYR A 137 6.32 -27.45 -3.40
CA TYR A 137 6.03 -28.15 -2.15
C TYR A 137 4.61 -28.75 -2.14
N ALA A 138 3.60 -28.03 -2.62
CA ALA A 138 2.21 -28.49 -2.65
C ALA A 138 1.94 -29.63 -3.65
N LYS A 139 2.78 -29.78 -4.69
CA LYS A 139 2.58 -30.73 -5.79
C LYS A 139 3.47 -31.97 -5.71
N VAL A 140 4.44 -32.01 -4.80
CA VAL A 140 5.39 -33.11 -4.70
C VAL A 140 4.68 -34.43 -4.38
N LYS A 141 5.13 -35.52 -5.01
CA LYS A 141 4.71 -36.90 -4.69
C LYS A 141 5.96 -37.72 -4.43
N VAL A 142 5.97 -38.45 -3.31
CA VAL A 142 6.98 -39.46 -3.02
C VAL A 142 6.38 -40.80 -3.41
N CYS A 143 7.02 -41.47 -4.36
CA CYS A 143 6.61 -42.77 -4.86
C CYS A 143 7.53 -43.85 -4.30
#